data_AF-A0A2E8K025-F1
#
_entry.id   AF-A0A2E8K025-F1
#
_cell.length_a   1.000
_cell.length_b   1.000
_cell.length_c   1.000
_cell.angle_alpha   90.00
_cell.angle_beta   90.00
_cell.angle_gamma   90.00
#
_symmetry.space_group_name_H-M   'P 1'
#
loop_
_entity.id
_entity.type
_entity.pdbx_description
1 polymer ?
#
loop_
_entity_poly.entity_id
_entity_poly.type
_entity_poly.pdbx_seq_one_letter_code
_entity_poly.pdbx_strand_id
1 'polypeptide(L)'
;MARADFISLMPCSNASRSVFGFVIVAFVSTMAMLSPARAGEGWTPLHLESFISAIGPGDVEGPPMDVSWCDLDGSAVNSGFCPTGRAWRLDPGDRIVARLTPNPGCGRVRVWIYAASLDAAGAWMRLGPAGPCGPDDGATVGVPAVNGTCLDLMVEHEVPPNGSLEWMIVNPGPSVLLIDELFVEGEDCADPEVHSCCETGGPGCEDDQLRDCVCAADPYCCEVAWDAVCVQAVGETGCGDCGMDCPAGLATDFGTVYIPGGACAALPDFFVSCEGTGPYLSISGGCAGTDDAALRFGGGFPWSTIETRCLDFSHASSARLRCVVSVSPGVPGPVFEAMVGQAPPIQLGRVPVSASGACREVQIDLAPLVGVNDVRIRIGSGSSVADGTRLDDLVIELDPPHGPCESGGVVVDDPAIGQCTCGVDEYCCSVAWDELCITIATLICEADCPSIPTCGTEGSCEVAHDGPGCADVECCSRVCAADPYCCVVAWDHPCVVISESTCGGPNPDLNGDGVVDGGDLGLLLAGWGSRDPALDLDGDGNVGGGDLGLLLAAWG
;
A
#
# COMPACT_ATOMS: atom_id res chain seq x y z
N MET A 1 78.95 -9.06 15.21
CA MET A 1 77.67 -8.34 15.10
C MET A 1 76.59 -9.28 15.61
N ALA A 2 75.90 -8.85 16.68
CA ALA A 2 74.78 -9.44 17.45
C ALA A 2 74.38 -10.91 17.17
N ARG A 3 74.60 -11.85 18.10
CA ARG A 3 73.82 -12.17 19.35
C ARG A 3 72.46 -12.81 19.03
N ALA A 4 71.98 -13.88 19.68
CA ALA A 4 72.45 -14.89 20.63
C ALA A 4 71.24 -15.86 20.77
N ASP A 5 71.43 -17.18 20.66
CA ASP A 5 71.34 -18.21 21.74
C ASP A 5 70.01 -18.21 22.54
N PHE A 6 69.32 -19.31 22.90
CA PHE A 6 69.66 -20.73 23.02
C PHE A 6 68.37 -21.52 23.41
N ILE A 7 68.25 -22.79 22.96
CA ILE A 7 67.92 -24.02 23.72
C ILE A 7 66.58 -24.09 24.51
N SER A 8 65.61 -24.91 24.07
CA SER A 8 65.42 -26.36 24.33
C SER A 8 64.67 -26.67 25.64
N LEU A 9 63.57 -27.44 25.54
CA LEU A 9 63.36 -28.75 26.19
C LEU A 9 61.87 -29.13 26.13
N MET A 10 61.56 -30.23 25.44
CA MET A 10 60.42 -31.14 25.74
C MET A 10 60.65 -31.77 27.14
N PRO A 11 59.71 -32.50 27.83
CA PRO A 11 58.63 -33.35 27.27
C PRO A 11 57.35 -33.61 28.13
N CYS A 12 56.45 -34.44 27.56
CA CYS A 12 55.59 -35.49 28.18
C CYS A 12 54.41 -35.19 29.15
N SER A 13 53.21 -35.49 28.63
CA SER A 13 52.19 -36.48 29.10
C SER A 13 51.41 -36.37 30.43
N ASN A 14 50.10 -36.63 30.28
CA ASN A 14 49.14 -37.35 31.17
C ASN A 14 48.19 -36.58 32.10
N ALA A 15 46.92 -36.55 31.67
CA ALA A 15 45.73 -37.18 32.29
C ALA A 15 45.14 -36.68 33.63
N SER A 16 43.87 -36.25 33.61
CA SER A 16 42.72 -36.78 34.39
C SER A 16 41.44 -35.98 34.04
N ARG A 17 40.43 -36.58 33.38
CA ARG A 17 39.17 -37.13 33.91
C ARG A 17 38.22 -36.15 34.66
N SER A 18 37.11 -35.84 33.97
CA SER A 18 35.71 -35.87 34.43
C SER A 18 35.12 -34.66 35.17
N VAL A 19 34.10 -34.04 34.55
CA VAL A 19 32.69 -33.87 34.99
C VAL A 19 32.12 -32.53 34.46
N PHE A 20 31.06 -32.60 33.65
CA PHE A 20 30.21 -31.52 33.10
C PHE A 20 30.91 -30.36 32.38
N GLY A 21 30.94 -30.39 31.05
CA GLY A 21 31.32 -29.26 30.20
C GLY A 21 30.12 -28.74 29.42
N PHE A 22 29.57 -27.59 29.84
CA PHE A 22 28.88 -26.68 28.93
C PHE A 22 29.96 -25.92 28.14
N VAL A 23 29.84 -25.93 26.82
CA VAL A 23 30.78 -25.24 25.92
C VAL A 23 30.41 -23.75 25.94
N ILE A 24 31.24 -22.93 26.57
CA ILE A 24 31.18 -21.48 26.42
C ILE A 24 31.85 -21.14 25.08
N VAL A 25 31.06 -20.68 24.10
CA VAL A 25 31.59 -20.10 22.86
C VAL A 25 31.46 -18.59 22.95
N ALA A 26 32.56 -17.90 23.25
CA ALA A 26 32.66 -16.45 23.09
C ALA A 26 33.32 -16.16 21.73
N PHE A 27 32.54 -15.71 20.74
CA PHE A 27 33.08 -15.24 19.46
C PHE A 27 33.49 -13.77 19.59
N VAL A 28 34.80 -13.51 19.54
CA VAL A 28 35.33 -12.16 19.30
C VAL A 28 35.46 -11.99 17.79
N SER A 29 34.47 -11.37 17.15
CA SER A 29 34.47 -11.17 15.69
C SER A 29 34.90 -9.75 15.32
N THR A 30 35.95 -9.64 14.51
CA THR A 30 36.40 -8.40 13.88
C THR A 30 35.54 -8.05 12.67
N MET A 31 34.90 -6.88 12.70
CA MET A 31 34.27 -6.10 11.62
C MET A 31 33.94 -6.84 10.31
N ALA A 32 32.65 -7.13 10.14
CA ALA A 32 31.95 -7.11 8.86
C ALA A 32 30.61 -6.39 9.11
N MET A 33 30.08 -5.69 8.11
CA MET A 33 28.75 -5.07 8.17
C MET A 33 27.72 -6.14 8.59
N LEU A 34 27.06 -5.95 9.73
CA LEU A 34 26.10 -6.89 10.30
C LEU A 34 24.69 -6.42 9.92
N SER A 35 24.04 -7.18 9.04
CA SER A 35 22.59 -7.19 8.83
C SER A 35 21.87 -7.60 10.12
N PRO A 36 20.60 -7.19 10.33
CA PRO A 36 19.80 -7.67 11.45
C PRO A 36 19.47 -9.15 11.22
N ALA A 37 19.40 -9.91 12.32
CA ALA A 37 18.97 -11.31 12.40
C ALA A 37 19.75 -12.34 11.55
N ARG A 38 20.75 -12.98 12.15
CA ARG A 38 21.07 -14.37 11.77
C ARG A 38 20.06 -15.30 12.45
N ALA A 39 18.86 -15.41 11.89
CA ALA A 39 17.99 -16.54 12.17
C ALA A 39 18.76 -17.80 11.73
N GLY A 40 19.29 -18.56 12.69
CA GLY A 40 19.81 -19.90 12.42
C GLY A 40 18.68 -20.85 12.07
N GLU A 41 18.98 -21.90 11.31
CA GLU A 41 18.04 -23.01 11.03
C GLU A 41 17.29 -23.42 12.32
N GLY A 42 15.95 -23.35 12.31
CA GLY A 42 15.08 -23.81 13.40
C GLY A 42 14.60 -22.77 14.44
N TRP A 43 14.91 -21.48 14.28
CA TRP A 43 14.47 -20.44 15.24
C TRP A 43 13.57 -19.37 14.59
N THR A 44 12.43 -19.10 15.21
CA THR A 44 11.41 -18.14 14.76
C THR A 44 11.48 -16.86 15.61
N PRO A 45 11.51 -15.66 15.00
CA PRO A 45 11.41 -14.40 15.73
C PRO A 45 10.06 -14.26 16.46
N LEU A 46 10.11 -13.89 17.74
CA LEU A 46 8.92 -13.69 18.58
C LEU A 46 8.73 -12.23 19.01
N HIS A 47 9.81 -11.50 19.34
CA HIS A 47 9.70 -10.11 19.78
C HIS A 47 11.01 -9.33 19.60
N LEU A 48 10.87 -8.01 19.41
CA LEU A 48 11.97 -7.05 19.38
C LEU A 48 11.61 -5.79 20.18
N GLU A 49 12.45 -5.44 21.15
CA GLU A 49 12.38 -4.19 21.91
C GLU A 49 13.61 -3.33 21.66
N SER A 50 13.47 -2.20 20.96
CA SER A 50 14.58 -1.31 20.60
C SER A 50 14.79 -0.12 21.56
N PHE A 51 14.07 -0.06 22.69
CA PHE A 51 14.17 0.96 23.75
C PHE A 51 14.07 2.41 23.27
N ILE A 52 13.33 2.63 22.19
CA ILE A 52 13.19 3.94 21.54
C ILE A 52 12.16 4.84 22.20
N SER A 53 11.25 4.28 23.02
CA SER A 53 10.28 5.04 23.82
C SER A 53 10.99 5.89 24.87
N ALA A 54 10.56 7.14 25.06
CA ALA A 54 11.09 8.00 26.12
C ALA A 54 10.59 7.63 27.52
N ILE A 55 9.55 6.81 27.61
CA ILE A 55 8.86 6.46 28.85
C ILE A 55 9.21 5.03 29.31
N GLY A 56 9.79 4.20 28.42
CA GLY A 56 10.10 2.80 28.68
C GLY A 56 9.44 1.85 27.68
N PRO A 57 9.90 0.58 27.64
CA PRO A 57 9.23 -0.48 26.90
C PRO A 57 7.83 -0.73 27.51
N GLY A 58 6.86 -1.09 26.66
CA GLY A 58 5.47 -1.35 27.05
C GLY A 58 5.12 -2.83 27.00
N ASP A 59 4.02 -3.20 27.66
CA ASP A 59 3.48 -4.56 27.58
C ASP A 59 2.90 -4.83 26.17
N VAL A 60 3.02 -6.08 25.72
CA VAL A 60 2.54 -6.59 24.43
C VAL A 60 1.67 -7.82 24.67
N GLU A 61 0.49 -7.89 24.03
CA GLU A 61 -0.42 -9.03 24.08
C GLU A 61 -0.68 -9.58 22.66
N GLY A 62 -0.73 -10.90 22.51
CA GLY A 62 -1.08 -11.61 21.26
C GLY A 62 0.07 -12.46 20.68
N PRO A 63 -0.22 -13.33 19.69
CA PRO A 63 0.83 -14.05 18.98
C PRO A 63 1.77 -13.07 18.23
N PRO A 64 3.06 -13.42 18.08
CA PRO A 64 3.65 -14.71 18.45
C PRO A 64 4.07 -14.82 19.93
N MET A 65 3.91 -13.78 20.75
CA MET A 65 4.14 -13.86 22.21
C MET A 65 3.56 -12.68 23.00
N ASP A 66 3.16 -12.94 24.25
CA ASP A 66 2.90 -11.89 25.24
C ASP A 66 4.21 -11.48 25.94
N VAL A 67 4.41 -10.17 26.12
CA VAL A 67 5.53 -9.58 26.89
C VAL A 67 4.96 -8.66 27.95
N SER A 68 5.30 -8.89 29.22
CA SER A 68 4.92 -7.97 30.30
C SER A 68 6.13 -7.58 31.15
N TRP A 69 6.33 -6.29 31.38
CA TRP A 69 7.48 -5.76 32.11
C TRP A 69 7.13 -5.53 33.58
N CYS A 70 7.71 -6.36 34.45
CA CYS A 70 7.37 -6.33 35.87
C CYS A 70 8.33 -5.50 36.72
N ASP A 71 9.54 -5.23 36.21
CA ASP A 71 10.53 -4.33 36.82
C ASP A 71 11.25 -3.56 35.70
N LEU A 72 11.29 -2.24 35.82
CA LEU A 72 11.71 -1.31 34.78
C LEU A 72 12.55 -0.17 35.37
N ASP A 73 13.59 -0.51 36.13
CA ASP A 73 14.57 0.50 36.53
C ASP A 73 15.34 1.02 35.31
N GLY A 74 15.90 2.22 35.45
CA GLY A 74 16.69 2.87 34.41
C GLY A 74 15.91 3.88 33.57
N SER A 75 16.45 4.21 32.39
CA SER A 75 15.82 5.18 31.48
C SER A 75 16.33 5.05 30.04
N ALA A 76 15.48 5.38 29.07
CA ALA A 76 15.91 5.43 27.68
C ALA A 76 16.81 6.65 27.42
N VAL A 77 17.99 6.41 26.85
CA VAL A 77 18.97 7.43 26.45
C VAL A 77 19.29 7.28 24.96
N ASN A 78 19.99 8.25 24.39
CA ASN A 78 20.55 8.06 23.04
C ASN A 78 21.76 7.11 23.14
N SER A 79 21.82 6.10 22.28
CA SER A 79 22.96 5.17 22.23
C SER A 79 24.14 5.86 21.56
N GLY A 80 25.34 5.68 22.12
CA GLY A 80 26.61 6.21 21.57
C GLY A 80 27.68 5.15 21.37
N PHE A 81 27.37 3.88 21.64
CA PHE A 81 28.34 2.79 21.68
C PHE A 81 27.96 1.60 20.78
N CYS A 82 26.66 1.27 20.68
CA CYS A 82 26.13 0.25 19.79
C CYS A 82 25.52 0.89 18.53
N PRO A 83 25.44 0.16 17.40
CA PRO A 83 25.12 0.72 16.07
C PRO A 83 23.63 1.07 15.85
N THR A 84 22.76 0.92 16.85
CA THR A 84 21.31 1.09 16.75
C THR A 84 20.82 2.21 17.70
N GLY A 85 19.71 2.86 17.33
CA GLY A 85 19.27 4.19 17.81
C GLY A 85 19.44 4.55 19.31
N ARG A 86 18.43 4.23 20.13
CA ARG A 86 18.39 4.57 21.58
C ARG A 86 18.75 3.33 22.39
N ALA A 87 19.27 3.53 23.59
CA ALA A 87 19.63 2.46 24.51
C ALA A 87 18.89 2.61 25.83
N TRP A 88 18.62 1.49 26.50
CA TRP A 88 18.21 1.47 27.89
C TRP A 88 19.40 1.61 28.80
N ARG A 89 19.42 2.68 29.61
CA ARG A 89 20.47 2.94 30.59
C ARG A 89 20.08 2.35 31.93
N LEU A 90 20.89 1.43 32.43
CA LEU A 90 20.88 0.93 33.80
C LEU A 90 22.01 1.58 34.60
N ASP A 91 21.66 2.34 35.64
CA ASP A 91 22.62 2.86 36.61
C ASP A 91 23.06 1.75 37.60
N PRO A 92 24.13 1.96 38.39
CA PRO A 92 24.57 1.00 39.40
C PRO A 92 23.46 0.62 40.40
N GLY A 93 23.09 -0.65 40.41
CA GLY A 93 22.03 -1.23 41.25
C GLY A 93 20.72 -1.50 40.50
N ASP A 94 20.55 -0.93 39.30
CA ASP A 94 19.33 -1.08 38.51
C ASP A 94 19.22 -2.48 37.90
N ARG A 95 17.97 -2.88 37.62
CA ARG A 95 17.65 -4.07 36.84
C ARG A 95 16.40 -3.87 36.00
N ILE A 96 16.25 -4.69 34.97
CA ILE A 96 15.04 -4.76 34.16
C ILE A 96 14.61 -6.22 34.03
N VAL A 97 13.31 -6.46 34.07
CA VAL A 97 12.70 -7.79 34.03
C VAL A 97 11.49 -7.80 33.09
N ALA A 98 11.52 -8.72 32.13
CA ALA A 98 10.42 -9.02 31.23
C ALA A 98 9.92 -10.44 31.45
N ARG A 99 8.61 -10.61 31.55
CA ARG A 99 7.95 -11.92 31.43
C ARG A 99 7.60 -12.16 29.97
N LEU A 100 7.94 -13.34 29.50
CA LEU A 100 7.85 -13.76 28.10
C LEU A 100 6.94 -14.99 28.03
N THR A 101 5.82 -14.89 27.32
CA THR A 101 4.87 -16.00 27.15
C THR A 101 4.70 -16.30 25.66
N PRO A 102 5.52 -17.21 25.08
CA PRO A 102 5.40 -17.60 23.68
C PRO A 102 4.04 -18.23 23.37
N ASN A 103 3.44 -17.84 22.24
CA ASN A 103 2.22 -18.41 21.71
C ASN A 103 2.31 -18.46 20.17
N PRO A 104 2.35 -19.65 19.55
CA PRO A 104 2.10 -20.99 20.10
C PRO A 104 3.28 -21.58 20.88
N GLY A 105 3.01 -22.61 21.69
CA GLY A 105 3.96 -23.14 22.68
C GLY A 105 5.28 -23.63 22.08
N CYS A 106 6.33 -22.81 22.23
CA CYS A 106 7.71 -23.15 21.85
C CYS A 106 8.33 -24.17 22.82
N GLY A 107 9.23 -25.01 22.30
CA GLY A 107 10.04 -25.91 23.11
C GLY A 107 11.17 -25.17 23.82
N ARG A 108 11.80 -24.21 23.13
CA ARG A 108 12.90 -23.37 23.65
C ARG A 108 12.71 -21.91 23.25
N VAL A 109 13.24 -21.01 24.07
CA VAL A 109 13.31 -19.58 23.78
C VAL A 109 14.72 -19.10 24.05
N ARG A 110 15.22 -18.20 23.18
CA ARG A 110 16.47 -17.48 23.39
C ARG A 110 16.23 -15.98 23.32
N VAL A 111 17.01 -15.25 24.12
CA VAL A 111 17.02 -13.79 24.17
C VAL A 111 18.41 -13.31 23.79
N TRP A 112 18.47 -12.43 22.80
CA TRP A 112 19.66 -11.72 22.35
C TRP A 112 19.57 -10.25 22.74
N ILE A 113 20.67 -9.67 23.19
CA ILE A 113 20.79 -8.23 23.41
C ILE A 113 22.11 -7.71 22.88
N TYR A 114 22.12 -6.45 22.44
CA TYR A 114 23.36 -5.69 22.38
C TYR A 114 23.57 -4.95 23.70
N ALA A 115 24.80 -4.93 24.20
CA ALA A 115 25.09 -4.24 25.45
C ALA A 115 26.46 -3.56 25.43
N ALA A 116 26.57 -2.39 26.03
CA ALA A 116 27.84 -1.68 26.16
C ALA A 116 28.02 -1.13 27.57
N SER A 117 29.23 -1.27 28.11
CA SER A 117 29.63 -0.65 29.37
C SER A 117 31.12 -0.36 29.40
N LEU A 118 31.51 0.71 30.09
CA LEU A 118 32.92 1.04 30.37
C LEU A 118 33.53 0.07 31.39
N ASP A 119 32.72 -0.43 32.33
CA ASP A 119 33.09 -1.45 33.31
C ASP A 119 31.83 -2.24 33.70
N ALA A 120 31.72 -3.46 33.19
CA ALA A 120 30.60 -4.35 33.45
C ALA A 120 30.87 -5.32 34.61
N ALA A 121 31.86 -5.06 35.47
CA ALA A 121 32.28 -5.99 36.51
C ALA A 121 31.09 -6.43 37.39
N GLY A 122 30.68 -7.69 37.20
CA GLY A 122 29.61 -8.32 37.95
C GLY A 122 28.21 -8.18 37.34
N ALA A 123 28.02 -7.49 36.20
CA ALA A 123 26.74 -7.49 35.50
C ALA A 123 26.45 -8.85 34.84
N TRP A 124 25.18 -9.21 34.78
CA TRP A 124 24.73 -10.50 34.23
C TRP A 124 23.28 -10.43 33.79
N MET A 125 22.93 -11.29 32.83
CA MET A 125 21.56 -11.56 32.42
C MET A 125 21.19 -13.02 32.66
N ARG A 126 19.90 -13.29 32.85
CA ARG A 126 19.34 -14.61 33.11
C ARG A 126 18.02 -14.79 32.40
N LEU A 127 17.79 -16.00 31.91
CA LEU A 127 16.51 -16.48 31.40
C LEU A 127 16.15 -17.78 32.12
N GLY A 128 14.92 -17.87 32.61
CA GLY A 128 14.44 -19.06 33.31
C GLY A 128 12.93 -19.04 33.55
N PRO A 129 12.39 -20.03 34.27
CA PRO A 129 10.97 -20.11 34.57
C PRO A 129 10.48 -18.86 35.29
N ALA A 130 9.28 -18.38 34.92
CA ALA A 130 8.71 -17.17 35.50
C ALA A 130 8.52 -17.30 37.03
N GLY A 131 9.09 -16.35 37.76
CA GLY A 131 8.94 -16.17 39.20
C GLY A 131 7.94 -15.05 39.55
N PRO A 132 8.08 -14.41 40.73
CA PRO A 132 7.23 -13.29 41.13
C PRO A 132 7.47 -12.02 40.31
N CYS A 133 8.73 -11.76 39.95
CA CYS A 133 9.19 -10.74 39.00
C CYS A 133 10.72 -10.85 38.88
N GLY A 134 11.15 -11.87 38.16
CA GLY A 134 12.53 -12.27 37.95
C GLY A 134 12.68 -13.79 38.12
N PRO A 135 13.48 -14.45 37.27
CA PRO A 135 13.69 -15.89 37.35
C PRO A 135 14.50 -16.28 38.60
N ASP A 136 13.92 -17.10 39.48
CA ASP A 136 14.58 -17.63 40.67
C ASP A 136 15.79 -18.53 40.33
N ASP A 137 15.69 -19.26 39.21
CA ASP A 137 16.70 -20.14 38.64
C ASP A 137 16.72 -20.00 37.10
N GLY A 138 17.77 -20.45 36.43
CA GLY A 138 17.86 -20.42 34.96
C GLY A 138 19.27 -20.22 34.39
N ALA A 139 19.34 -20.21 33.07
CA ALA A 139 20.59 -19.98 32.34
C ALA A 139 21.06 -18.54 32.60
N THR A 140 22.32 -18.37 33.01
CA THR A 140 22.88 -17.07 33.38
C THR A 140 24.14 -16.79 32.58
N VAL A 141 24.22 -15.58 32.00
CA VAL A 141 25.35 -15.10 31.22
C VAL A 141 25.90 -13.83 31.86
N GLY A 142 27.19 -13.83 32.18
CA GLY A 142 27.87 -12.64 32.67
C GLY A 142 28.19 -11.66 31.55
N VAL A 143 28.11 -10.36 31.82
CA VAL A 143 28.49 -9.31 30.88
C VAL A 143 29.99 -9.04 31.04
N PRO A 144 30.83 -9.34 30.04
CA PRO A 144 32.27 -9.09 30.14
C PRO A 144 32.59 -7.59 30.11
N ALA A 145 33.63 -7.16 30.82
CA ALA A 145 34.12 -5.78 30.74
C ALA A 145 34.87 -5.56 29.42
N VAL A 146 34.36 -4.67 28.55
CA VAL A 146 34.96 -4.39 27.22
C VAL A 146 35.18 -2.91 26.92
N ASN A 147 35.31 -2.07 27.95
CA ASN A 147 35.66 -0.65 27.86
C ASN A 147 34.84 0.15 26.82
N GLY A 148 33.53 -0.08 26.76
CA GLY A 148 32.61 0.62 25.86
C GLY A 148 32.46 0.01 24.46
N THR A 149 33.05 -1.16 24.19
CA THR A 149 32.75 -1.89 22.95
C THR A 149 31.34 -2.48 23.02
N CYS A 150 30.57 -2.42 21.93
CA CYS A 150 29.29 -3.10 21.85
C CYS A 150 29.48 -4.63 21.90
N LEU A 151 28.78 -5.28 22.81
CA LEU A 151 28.75 -6.72 22.99
C LEU A 151 27.47 -7.29 22.44
N ASP A 152 27.59 -8.51 21.95
CA ASP A 152 26.47 -9.32 21.51
C ASP A 152 26.31 -10.47 22.52
N LEU A 153 25.17 -10.51 23.22
CA LEU A 153 24.95 -11.42 24.35
C LEU A 153 23.68 -12.24 24.09
N MET A 154 23.76 -13.55 24.31
CA MET A 154 22.64 -14.47 24.15
C MET A 154 22.45 -15.33 25.40
N VAL A 155 21.20 -15.56 25.82
CA VAL A 155 20.82 -16.55 26.82
C VAL A 155 19.62 -17.34 26.31
N GLU A 156 19.59 -18.65 26.56
CA GLU A 156 18.52 -19.55 26.11
C GLU A 156 18.01 -20.44 27.24
N HIS A 157 16.76 -20.87 27.15
CA HIS A 157 16.12 -21.74 28.13
C HIS A 157 14.97 -22.54 27.51
N GLU A 158 14.73 -23.76 28.02
CA GLU A 158 13.54 -24.56 27.69
C GLU A 158 12.27 -23.90 28.24
N VAL A 159 11.18 -23.88 27.46
CA VAL A 159 9.92 -23.32 27.92
C VAL A 159 9.31 -24.25 28.98
N PRO A 160 9.03 -23.75 30.18
CA PRO A 160 8.46 -24.57 31.25
C PRO A 160 7.00 -24.96 30.94
N PRO A 161 6.43 -26.00 31.61
CA PRO A 161 5.06 -26.46 31.35
C PRO A 161 3.96 -25.42 31.60
N ASN A 162 4.24 -24.36 32.37
CA ASN A 162 3.35 -23.22 32.58
C ASN A 162 3.45 -22.16 31.48
N GLY A 163 4.27 -22.38 30.44
CA GLY A 163 4.39 -21.57 29.24
C GLY A 163 5.21 -20.30 29.38
N SER A 164 5.35 -19.73 30.57
CA SER A 164 5.99 -18.42 30.77
C SER A 164 7.43 -18.52 31.29
N LEU A 165 8.29 -17.71 30.68
CA LEU A 165 9.67 -17.45 31.10
C LEU A 165 9.77 -16.02 31.65
N GLU A 166 10.82 -15.76 32.42
CA GLU A 166 11.24 -14.39 32.73
C GLU A 166 12.71 -14.19 32.34
N TRP A 167 12.94 -13.11 31.60
CA TRP A 167 14.27 -12.60 31.31
C TRP A 167 14.58 -11.44 32.25
N MET A 168 15.79 -11.42 32.79
CA MET A 168 16.27 -10.35 33.66
C MET A 168 17.71 -10.01 33.35
N ILE A 169 18.06 -8.72 33.42
CA ILE A 169 19.45 -8.26 33.44
C ILE A 169 19.65 -7.29 34.61
N VAL A 170 20.77 -7.47 35.31
CA VAL A 170 21.10 -6.76 36.54
C VAL A 170 22.47 -6.10 36.40
N ASN A 171 22.57 -4.83 36.81
CA ASN A 171 23.82 -4.11 36.88
C ASN A 171 24.25 -3.84 38.33
N PRO A 172 24.89 -4.80 39.03
CA PRO A 172 25.43 -4.56 40.37
C PRO A 172 26.79 -3.83 40.34
N GLY A 173 27.33 -3.59 39.13
CA GLY A 173 28.64 -2.99 38.92
C GLY A 173 28.64 -1.48 39.20
N PRO A 174 29.83 -0.87 39.32
CA PRO A 174 29.96 0.55 39.66
C PRO A 174 29.71 1.50 38.49
N SER A 175 29.57 1.00 37.26
CA SER A 175 29.41 1.81 36.04
C SER A 175 28.08 1.57 35.36
N VAL A 176 27.72 2.49 34.47
CA VAL A 176 26.50 2.39 33.66
C VAL A 176 26.59 1.20 32.70
N LEU A 177 25.48 0.48 32.58
CA LEU A 177 25.26 -0.52 31.54
C LEU A 177 24.21 0.03 30.56
N LEU A 178 24.54 0.00 29.27
CA LEU A 178 23.61 0.32 28.20
C LEU A 178 23.19 -0.98 27.54
N ILE A 179 21.88 -1.18 27.39
CA ILE A 179 21.29 -2.27 26.64
C ILE A 179 20.68 -1.65 25.39
N ASP A 180 21.02 -2.20 24.24
CA ASP A 180 20.58 -1.76 22.94
C ASP A 180 19.95 -2.96 22.26
N GLU A 181 18.68 -2.83 21.86
CA GLU A 181 17.83 -3.88 21.33
C GLU A 181 17.76 -5.20 22.15
N LEU A 182 16.55 -5.69 22.37
CA LEU A 182 16.28 -7.02 22.90
C LEU A 182 15.51 -7.81 21.86
N PHE A 183 16.05 -8.94 21.43
CA PHE A 183 15.41 -9.86 20.49
C PHE A 183 15.04 -11.14 21.22
N VAL A 184 13.84 -11.64 20.97
CA VAL A 184 13.35 -12.93 21.47
C VAL A 184 13.03 -13.82 20.28
N GLU A 185 13.54 -15.04 20.32
CA GLU A 185 13.28 -16.07 19.30
C GLU A 185 12.87 -17.39 19.98
N GLY A 186 12.03 -18.18 19.31
CA GLY A 186 11.54 -19.47 19.76
C GLY A 186 11.93 -20.60 18.82
N GLU A 187 12.16 -21.79 19.36
CA GLU A 187 12.45 -23.02 18.63
C GLU A 187 11.42 -24.09 18.98
N ASP A 188 11.09 -24.94 18.01
CA ASP A 188 10.05 -25.97 18.13
C ASP A 188 8.69 -25.39 18.59
N CYS A 189 8.35 -24.19 18.11
CA CYS A 189 7.03 -23.59 18.33
C CYS A 189 5.98 -24.44 17.63
N ALA A 190 4.97 -24.87 18.39
CA ALA A 190 3.83 -25.57 17.83
C ALA A 190 3.27 -24.75 16.66
N ASP A 191 2.93 -25.38 15.54
CA ASP A 191 2.38 -24.66 14.41
C ASP A 191 1.00 -24.08 14.83
N PRO A 192 0.76 -22.76 14.75
CA PRO A 192 -0.53 -22.20 15.11
C PRO A 192 -1.50 -22.44 13.95
N GLU A 193 -1.89 -23.70 13.76
CA GLU A 193 -2.76 -24.15 12.67
C GLU A 193 -2.17 -23.92 11.28
N VAL A 194 -2.12 -25.02 10.53
CA VAL A 194 -2.08 -25.11 9.07
C VAL A 194 -2.39 -23.76 8.38
N HIS A 195 -1.34 -23.09 7.88
CA HIS A 195 -1.46 -21.79 7.23
C HIS A 195 -1.78 -21.94 5.74
N SER A 196 -2.22 -20.84 5.13
CA SER A 196 -2.44 -20.77 3.68
C SER A 196 -1.17 -21.14 2.91
N CYS A 197 -1.32 -21.84 1.78
CA CYS A 197 -0.21 -22.20 0.91
C CYS A 197 0.45 -21.00 0.21
N CYS A 198 -0.21 -19.83 0.27
CA CYS A 198 0.30 -18.58 -0.28
C CYS A 198 0.86 -17.63 0.79
N GLU A 199 1.03 -18.13 2.01
CA GLU A 199 1.62 -17.42 3.13
C GLU A 199 2.81 -18.21 3.67
N THR A 200 3.79 -17.52 4.26
CA THR A 200 4.93 -18.19 4.88
C THR A 200 4.59 -18.72 6.26
N GLY A 201 5.11 -19.87 6.65
CA GLY A 201 4.86 -20.45 7.97
C GLY A 201 5.68 -21.70 8.27
N GLY A 202 5.10 -22.58 9.09
CA GLY A 202 5.66 -23.89 9.42
C GLY A 202 5.84 -24.79 8.18
N PRO A 203 6.45 -25.98 8.32
CA PRO A 203 6.56 -26.91 7.20
C PRO A 203 5.19 -27.33 6.66
N GLY A 204 4.99 -27.21 5.36
CA GLY A 204 3.73 -27.52 4.68
C GLY A 204 2.75 -26.35 4.62
N CYS A 205 1.50 -26.63 4.25
CA CYS A 205 0.40 -25.65 4.21
C CYS A 205 -0.95 -26.39 4.17
N GLU A 206 -2.07 -25.64 4.12
CA GLU A 206 -3.44 -26.16 4.26
C GLU A 206 -4.01 -26.97 3.12
N ASP A 207 -3.56 -26.71 1.90
CA ASP A 207 -3.98 -27.49 0.74
C ASP A 207 -3.02 -28.66 0.55
N ASP A 208 -3.49 -29.86 0.89
CA ASP A 208 -2.72 -31.10 0.75
C ASP A 208 -2.21 -31.32 -0.69
N GLN A 209 -2.99 -30.95 -1.71
CA GLN A 209 -2.63 -31.20 -3.11
C GLN A 209 -1.57 -30.22 -3.61
N LEU A 210 -1.70 -28.95 -3.24
CA LEU A 210 -0.73 -27.91 -3.56
C LEU A 210 0.56 -28.12 -2.76
N ARG A 211 0.45 -28.41 -1.46
CA ARG A 211 1.58 -28.79 -0.59
C ARG A 211 2.36 -29.95 -1.18
N ASP A 212 1.71 -31.07 -1.47
CA ASP A 212 2.39 -32.27 -1.97
C ASP A 212 3.09 -32.01 -3.31
N CYS A 213 2.54 -31.12 -4.14
CA CYS A 213 3.14 -30.72 -5.41
C CYS A 213 4.41 -29.86 -5.20
N VAL A 214 4.35 -28.82 -4.37
CA VAL A 214 5.51 -27.97 -4.07
C VAL A 214 6.59 -28.77 -3.34
N CYS A 215 6.20 -29.64 -2.41
CA CYS A 215 7.14 -30.49 -1.68
C CYS A 215 7.78 -31.57 -2.55
N ALA A 216 7.15 -31.97 -3.66
CA ALA A 216 7.79 -32.81 -4.66
C ALA A 216 8.85 -32.05 -5.47
N ALA A 217 8.71 -30.72 -5.62
CA ALA A 217 9.70 -29.86 -6.26
C ALA A 217 10.84 -29.48 -5.30
N ASP A 218 10.52 -29.12 -4.05
CA ASP A 218 11.46 -28.80 -2.99
C ASP A 218 11.04 -29.41 -1.64
N PRO A 219 11.70 -30.52 -1.20
CA PRO A 219 11.44 -31.14 0.09
C PRO A 219 11.61 -30.20 1.29
N TYR A 220 12.41 -29.14 1.15
CA TYR A 220 12.61 -28.14 2.20
C TYR A 220 11.26 -27.55 2.68
N CYS A 221 10.33 -27.34 1.77
CA CYS A 221 9.01 -26.75 2.05
C CYS A 221 8.15 -27.60 3.01
N CYS A 222 8.35 -28.93 3.03
CA CYS A 222 7.64 -29.84 3.93
C CYS A 222 8.47 -30.33 5.11
N GLU A 223 9.80 -30.20 5.07
CA GLU A 223 10.69 -30.74 6.09
C GLU A 223 11.25 -29.68 7.04
N VAL A 224 11.34 -28.42 6.59
CA VAL A 224 12.03 -27.35 7.33
C VAL A 224 11.14 -26.14 7.57
N ALA A 225 10.59 -25.54 6.51
CA ALA A 225 9.71 -24.38 6.61
C ALA A 225 9.03 -24.10 5.27
N TRP A 226 7.82 -23.55 5.30
CA TRP A 226 7.16 -23.00 4.12
C TRP A 226 7.51 -21.50 4.00
N ASP A 227 8.64 -21.18 3.37
CA ASP A 227 9.16 -19.80 3.26
C ASP A 227 8.74 -19.09 1.96
N ALA A 228 9.28 -17.89 1.71
CA ALA A 228 8.95 -17.11 0.51
C ALA A 228 9.33 -17.82 -0.79
N VAL A 229 10.33 -18.71 -0.77
CA VAL A 229 10.71 -19.54 -1.92
C VAL A 229 9.64 -20.60 -2.16
N CYS A 230 9.10 -21.21 -1.10
CA CYS A 230 7.99 -22.16 -1.20
C CYS A 230 6.72 -21.51 -1.78
N VAL A 231 6.38 -20.30 -1.34
CA VAL A 231 5.23 -19.53 -1.90
C VAL A 231 5.45 -19.19 -3.38
N GLN A 232 6.65 -18.75 -3.76
CA GLN A 232 7.00 -18.48 -5.16
C GLN A 232 6.96 -19.75 -6.02
N ALA A 233 7.42 -20.88 -5.47
CA ALA A 233 7.45 -22.16 -6.15
C ALA A 233 6.04 -22.64 -6.55
N VAL A 234 4.99 -22.24 -5.83
CA VAL A 234 3.59 -22.57 -6.19
C VAL A 234 3.30 -22.22 -7.65
N GLY A 235 3.63 -20.99 -8.07
CA GLY A 235 3.45 -20.51 -9.43
C GLY A 235 4.51 -21.03 -10.41
N GLU A 236 5.79 -21.05 -10.01
CA GLU A 236 6.89 -21.44 -10.92
C GLU A 236 6.86 -22.91 -11.34
N THR A 237 6.37 -23.78 -10.46
CA THR A 237 6.28 -25.22 -10.70
C THR A 237 4.94 -25.64 -11.31
N GLY A 238 3.99 -24.69 -11.45
CA GLY A 238 2.63 -24.96 -11.92
C GLY A 238 1.81 -25.81 -10.96
N CYS A 239 2.19 -25.84 -9.68
CA CYS A 239 1.50 -26.57 -8.62
C CYS A 239 0.21 -25.90 -8.17
N GLY A 240 0.11 -24.60 -8.37
CA GLY A 240 -1.07 -23.78 -8.16
C GLY A 240 -0.80 -22.39 -8.70
N ASP A 241 -1.67 -21.46 -8.36
CA ASP A 241 -1.40 -20.04 -8.55
C ASP A 241 -1.52 -19.39 -7.18
N CYS A 242 -0.37 -19.09 -6.58
CA CYS A 242 -0.30 -18.08 -5.52
C CYS A 242 -0.18 -16.68 -6.12
N GLY A 243 -0.55 -16.53 -7.39
CA GLY A 243 -0.95 -15.27 -8.00
C GLY A 243 -1.58 -14.46 -6.91
N MET A 244 -0.89 -13.39 -6.54
CA MET A 244 -1.35 -12.55 -5.47
C MET A 244 -2.76 -12.17 -5.91
N ASP A 245 -3.78 -12.58 -5.14
CA ASP A 245 -5.10 -11.99 -5.27
C ASP A 245 -4.88 -10.52 -4.94
N CYS A 246 -4.52 -9.75 -5.97
CA CYS A 246 -4.14 -8.38 -5.84
C CYS A 246 -5.44 -7.67 -5.49
N PRO A 247 -5.59 -7.14 -4.27
CA PRO A 247 -6.86 -6.58 -3.87
C PRO A 247 -7.27 -5.45 -4.81
N ALA A 248 -8.58 -5.34 -5.00
CA ALA A 248 -9.24 -4.23 -5.66
C ALA A 248 -9.19 -3.01 -4.72
N GLY A 249 -8.03 -2.35 -4.65
CA GLY A 249 -7.79 -1.19 -3.80
C GLY A 249 -7.07 -1.49 -2.48
N LEU A 250 -6.93 -0.44 -1.66
CA LEU A 250 -6.21 -0.47 -0.39
C LEU A 250 -6.75 0.65 0.51
N ALA A 251 -6.90 0.42 1.80
CA ALA A 251 -7.27 1.47 2.75
C ALA A 251 -6.57 1.24 4.10
N THR A 252 -5.84 2.25 4.58
CA THR A 252 -5.22 2.23 5.90
C THR A 252 -5.11 3.64 6.49
N ASP A 253 -5.47 3.76 7.76
CA ASP A 253 -5.23 4.92 8.64
C ASP A 253 -3.94 4.73 9.47
N PHE A 254 -3.16 3.70 9.16
CA PHE A 254 -1.98 3.23 9.91
C PHE A 254 -2.21 2.92 11.42
N GLY A 255 -3.46 2.94 11.89
CA GLY A 255 -3.89 2.54 13.21
C GLY A 255 -3.46 3.46 14.36
N THR A 256 -3.74 3.02 15.59
CA THR A 256 -3.54 3.83 16.81
C THR A 256 -2.21 3.54 17.52
N VAL A 257 -1.50 2.48 17.11
CA VAL A 257 -0.34 1.95 17.84
C VAL A 257 0.93 2.17 17.04
N TYR A 258 1.92 2.79 17.67
CA TYR A 258 3.28 2.81 17.15
C TYR A 258 3.87 1.39 17.18
N ILE A 259 4.13 0.80 16.00
CA ILE A 259 4.79 -0.49 15.86
C ILE A 259 6.27 -0.27 15.49
N PRO A 260 7.23 -0.66 16.36
CA PRO A 260 8.66 -0.61 16.04
C PRO A 260 9.00 -1.62 14.93
N GLY A 261 9.84 -1.23 13.95
CA GLY A 261 10.21 -2.09 12.81
C GLY A 261 9.88 -1.49 11.43
N GLY A 262 9.19 -0.35 11.40
CA GLY A 262 8.83 0.34 10.15
C GLY A 262 7.48 -0.11 9.60
N ALA A 263 6.92 0.65 8.66
CA ALA A 263 5.55 0.44 8.20
C ALA A 263 5.32 -0.94 7.54
N CYS A 264 6.32 -1.52 6.87
CA CYS A 264 6.18 -2.85 6.25
C CYS A 264 6.09 -3.98 7.28
N ALA A 265 6.81 -3.89 8.40
CA ALA A 265 6.70 -4.88 9.46
C ALA A 265 5.36 -4.76 10.21
N ALA A 266 4.85 -3.53 10.31
CA ALA A 266 3.58 -3.23 10.97
C ALA A 266 2.35 -3.63 10.14
N LEU A 267 2.46 -3.54 8.81
CA LEU A 267 1.34 -3.67 7.86
C LEU A 267 1.74 -4.56 6.66
N PRO A 268 2.11 -5.84 6.89
CA PRO A 268 2.58 -6.75 5.82
C PRO A 268 1.49 -7.13 4.81
N ASP A 269 0.22 -6.96 5.18
CA ASP A 269 -0.93 -7.16 4.29
C ASP A 269 -1.05 -6.05 3.24
N PHE A 270 -0.45 -4.88 3.51
CA PHE A 270 -0.54 -3.71 2.64
C PHE A 270 0.76 -3.41 1.92
N PHE A 271 1.93 -3.72 2.51
CA PHE A 271 3.23 -3.30 1.99
C PHE A 271 4.25 -4.45 1.92
N VAL A 272 5.04 -4.47 0.85
CA VAL A 272 6.00 -5.54 0.52
C VAL A 272 7.46 -5.12 0.60
N SER A 273 7.72 -3.82 0.45
CA SER A 273 9.09 -3.30 0.43
C SER A 273 9.16 -1.94 1.09
N CYS A 274 10.12 -1.80 2.00
CA CYS A 274 10.48 -0.55 2.64
C CYS A 274 11.99 -0.37 2.45
N GLU A 275 12.41 0.68 1.74
CA GLU A 275 13.83 0.94 1.45
C GLU A 275 14.28 2.28 2.05
N GLY A 276 15.58 2.38 2.35
CA GLY A 276 16.19 3.58 2.89
C GLY A 276 16.03 3.73 4.41
N THR A 277 16.26 4.94 4.92
CA THR A 277 16.13 5.23 6.35
C THR A 277 14.65 5.40 6.71
N GLY A 278 13.97 4.31 7.07
CA GLY A 278 12.51 4.29 7.22
C GLY A 278 11.80 4.26 5.86
N PRO A 279 10.49 4.02 5.83
CA PRO A 279 9.53 4.82 6.60
C PRO A 279 8.99 4.14 7.86
N TYR A 280 8.62 4.97 8.84
CA TYR A 280 8.21 4.55 10.17
C TYR A 280 6.79 5.02 10.46
N LEU A 281 6.03 4.27 11.25
CA LEU A 281 4.82 4.82 11.85
C LEU A 281 5.20 5.84 12.92
N SER A 282 4.39 6.87 13.13
CA SER A 282 4.65 7.91 14.12
C SER A 282 3.33 8.43 14.63
N ILE A 283 3.17 8.49 15.95
CA ILE A 283 1.98 9.05 16.63
C ILE A 283 2.16 10.53 17.02
N SER A 284 3.11 11.23 16.37
CA SER A 284 3.40 12.63 16.68
C SER A 284 3.86 13.49 15.51
N GLY A 285 3.37 14.74 15.52
CA GLY A 285 3.71 15.80 14.58
C GLY A 285 2.98 15.66 13.24
N GLY A 286 2.85 16.76 12.51
CA GLY A 286 2.18 16.78 11.21
C GLY A 286 0.76 16.20 11.31
N CYS A 287 0.51 15.14 10.52
CA CYS A 287 -0.81 14.50 10.45
C CYS A 287 -1.02 13.39 11.48
N ALA A 288 0.01 13.05 12.26
CA ALA A 288 -0.12 12.07 13.31
C ALA A 288 -0.70 12.65 14.61
N GLY A 289 -1.59 11.87 15.24
CA GLY A 289 -2.11 12.04 16.59
C GLY A 289 -1.73 10.88 17.52
N THR A 290 -2.07 11.00 18.81
CA THR A 290 -1.77 9.98 19.83
C THR A 290 -2.50 8.66 19.62
N ASP A 291 -3.62 8.70 18.91
CA ASP A 291 -4.48 7.56 18.59
C ASP A 291 -4.65 7.41 17.07
N ASP A 292 -3.74 8.01 16.28
CA ASP A 292 -3.84 8.16 14.83
C ASP A 292 -2.42 8.26 14.26
N ALA A 293 -1.80 7.12 13.99
CA ALA A 293 -0.42 7.08 13.55
C ALA A 293 -0.33 7.54 12.09
N ALA A 294 0.71 8.31 11.74
CA ALA A 294 1.01 8.62 10.35
C ALA A 294 2.30 7.94 9.91
N LEU A 295 2.39 7.61 8.63
CA LEU A 295 3.63 7.22 7.97
C LEU A 295 4.59 8.41 7.91
N ARG A 296 5.76 8.29 8.55
CA ARG A 296 6.85 9.27 8.53
C ARG A 296 7.98 8.77 7.62
N PHE A 297 8.27 9.55 6.59
CA PHE A 297 9.47 9.34 5.77
C PHE A 297 10.71 9.85 6.50
N GLY A 298 11.77 9.05 6.52
CA GLY A 298 13.05 9.47 7.08
C GLY A 298 13.88 10.28 6.08
N GLY A 299 14.82 11.05 6.63
CA GLY A 299 15.90 11.66 5.86
C GLY A 299 17.07 10.68 5.68
N GLY A 300 17.77 10.76 4.56
CA GLY A 300 18.93 9.94 4.27
C GLY A 300 19.11 9.61 2.79
N PHE A 301 20.22 8.94 2.49
CA PHE A 301 20.45 8.27 1.20
C PHE A 301 20.59 6.76 1.47
N PRO A 302 19.90 5.89 0.72
CA PRO A 302 18.93 6.20 -0.34
C PRO A 302 17.64 6.85 0.20
N TRP A 303 16.78 7.34 -0.70
CA TRP A 303 15.48 7.91 -0.32
C TRP A 303 14.65 6.90 0.48
N SER A 304 13.90 7.40 1.46
CA SER A 304 12.92 6.61 2.19
C SER A 304 11.75 6.29 1.25
N THR A 305 11.50 5.00 0.98
CA THR A 305 10.42 4.57 0.09
C THR A 305 9.64 3.39 0.67
N ILE A 306 8.34 3.33 0.37
CA ILE A 306 7.47 2.20 0.66
C ILE A 306 6.77 1.75 -0.61
N GLU A 307 6.52 0.45 -0.75
CA GLU A 307 5.82 -0.15 -1.88
C GLU A 307 4.67 -1.00 -1.37
N THR A 308 3.48 -0.82 -1.95
CA THR A 308 2.30 -1.64 -1.63
C THR A 308 2.51 -3.09 -2.08
N ARG A 309 1.69 -4.01 -1.55
CA ARG A 309 1.40 -5.27 -2.27
C ARG A 309 0.83 -4.94 -3.66
N CYS A 310 0.76 -5.94 -4.53
CA CYS A 310 0.13 -5.72 -5.82
C CYS A 310 -1.35 -5.37 -5.66
N LEU A 311 -1.87 -4.67 -6.67
CA LEU A 311 -3.24 -4.21 -6.79
C LEU A 311 -3.75 -4.58 -8.18
N ASP A 312 -5.02 -4.97 -8.26
CA ASP A 312 -5.67 -5.29 -9.53
C ASP A 312 -6.59 -4.15 -9.97
N PHE A 313 -6.28 -3.54 -11.12
CA PHE A 313 -7.11 -2.52 -11.77
C PHE A 313 -7.79 -3.07 -13.03
N SER A 314 -7.71 -4.38 -13.31
CA SER A 314 -8.22 -5.00 -14.53
C SER A 314 -9.74 -4.80 -14.72
N HIS A 315 -10.47 -4.71 -13.62
CA HIS A 315 -11.92 -4.52 -13.58
C HIS A 315 -12.35 -3.09 -13.21
N ALA A 316 -11.41 -2.19 -12.94
CA ALA A 316 -11.74 -0.81 -12.60
C ALA A 316 -12.19 -0.05 -13.86
N SER A 317 -13.22 0.79 -13.73
CA SER A 317 -13.56 1.79 -14.75
C SER A 317 -12.94 3.16 -14.44
N SER A 318 -12.67 3.43 -13.17
CA SER A 318 -11.96 4.59 -12.67
C SER A 318 -11.17 4.24 -11.41
N ALA A 319 -10.11 5.00 -11.11
CA ALA A 319 -9.33 4.76 -9.91
C ALA A 319 -8.67 6.04 -9.41
N ARG A 320 -8.55 6.18 -8.08
CA ARG A 320 -7.82 7.29 -7.46
C ARG A 320 -7.11 6.85 -6.20
N LEU A 321 -6.02 7.55 -5.88
CA LEU A 321 -5.37 7.49 -4.57
C LEU A 321 -5.66 8.78 -3.81
N ARG A 322 -6.08 8.65 -2.56
CA ARG A 322 -6.27 9.73 -1.59
C ARG A 322 -5.35 9.49 -0.39
N CYS A 323 -4.82 10.58 0.16
CA CYS A 323 -4.12 10.58 1.44
C CYS A 323 -4.09 11.98 2.04
N VAL A 324 -3.79 12.07 3.32
CA VAL A 324 -3.52 13.32 4.02
C VAL A 324 -2.02 13.48 4.17
N VAL A 325 -1.47 14.60 3.72
CA VAL A 325 -0.02 14.82 3.73
C VAL A 325 0.34 16.11 4.45
N SER A 326 1.40 16.06 5.26
CA SER A 326 2.10 17.25 5.75
C SER A 326 3.56 17.22 5.33
N VAL A 327 4.08 18.37 4.91
CA VAL A 327 5.48 18.55 4.51
C VAL A 327 6.05 19.75 5.24
N SER A 328 7.35 19.75 5.54
CA SER A 328 7.98 20.96 6.09
C SER A 328 7.93 22.11 5.07
N PRO A 329 7.77 23.37 5.50
CA PRO A 329 7.75 24.51 4.59
C PRO A 329 8.98 24.54 3.66
N GLY A 330 8.74 24.66 2.35
CA GLY A 330 9.78 24.68 1.32
C GLY A 330 10.36 23.31 0.93
N VAL A 331 9.87 22.22 1.53
CA VAL A 331 10.28 20.85 1.20
C VAL A 331 9.29 20.23 0.20
N PRO A 332 9.78 19.60 -0.89
CA PRO A 332 8.91 18.84 -1.80
C PRO A 332 8.30 17.63 -1.09
N GLY A 333 7.02 17.37 -1.35
CA GLY A 333 6.34 16.23 -0.76
C GLY A 333 6.58 14.92 -1.53
N PRO A 334 5.91 13.84 -1.09
CA PRO A 334 6.14 12.50 -1.62
C PRO A 334 5.83 12.39 -3.12
N VAL A 335 6.49 11.41 -3.74
CA VAL A 335 6.31 11.03 -5.14
C VAL A 335 5.58 9.70 -5.18
N PHE A 336 4.58 9.59 -6.05
CA PHE A 336 3.81 8.38 -6.28
C PHE A 336 4.19 7.81 -7.65
N GLU A 337 4.59 6.55 -7.66
CA GLU A 337 5.04 5.83 -8.85
C GLU A 337 4.30 4.50 -8.94
N ALA A 338 3.94 4.08 -10.15
CA ALA A 338 3.44 2.74 -10.42
C ALA A 338 4.58 1.84 -10.90
N MET A 339 4.66 0.66 -10.30
CA MET A 339 5.53 -0.45 -10.67
C MET A 339 4.65 -1.51 -11.34
N VAL A 340 4.91 -1.79 -12.63
CA VAL A 340 4.13 -2.76 -13.41
C VAL A 340 5.09 -3.82 -13.95
N GLY A 341 5.05 -5.02 -13.35
CA GLY A 341 6.00 -6.09 -13.64
C GLY A 341 7.46 -5.63 -13.51
N GLN A 342 8.23 -5.73 -14.61
CA GLN A 342 9.65 -5.33 -14.67
C GLN A 342 9.88 -4.02 -15.45
N ALA A 343 8.81 -3.28 -15.77
CA ALA A 343 8.92 -2.02 -16.48
C ALA A 343 9.53 -0.91 -15.58
N PRO A 344 10.12 0.15 -16.18
CA PRO A 344 10.54 1.32 -15.42
C PRO A 344 9.35 1.95 -14.66
N PRO A 345 9.59 2.55 -13.47
CA PRO A 345 8.53 3.21 -12.70
C PRO A 345 7.83 4.30 -13.51
N ILE A 346 6.50 4.35 -13.45
CA ILE A 346 5.69 5.40 -14.05
C ILE A 346 5.32 6.41 -12.96
N GLN A 347 5.80 7.65 -13.06
CA GLN A 347 5.44 8.67 -12.09
C GLN A 347 3.99 9.14 -12.29
N LEU A 348 3.13 8.83 -11.33
CA LEU A 348 1.70 9.19 -11.32
C LEU A 348 1.49 10.63 -10.86
N GLY A 349 2.29 11.06 -9.87
CA GLY A 349 2.17 12.40 -9.33
C GLY A 349 3.20 12.72 -8.26
N ARG A 350 3.28 14.00 -7.90
CA ARG A 350 4.14 14.50 -6.82
C ARG A 350 3.38 15.54 -6.02
N VAL A 351 3.48 15.45 -4.70
CA VAL A 351 2.96 16.48 -3.81
C VAL A 351 3.82 17.75 -3.93
N PRO A 352 3.24 18.90 -4.33
CA PRO A 352 3.99 20.13 -4.54
C PRO A 352 4.54 20.69 -3.24
N VAL A 353 5.58 21.52 -3.34
CA VAL A 353 6.13 22.27 -2.20
C VAL A 353 5.03 23.08 -1.52
N SER A 354 5.05 23.12 -0.18
CA SER A 354 4.11 23.92 0.60
C SER A 354 4.81 25.04 1.34
N ALA A 355 4.13 26.18 1.52
CA ALA A 355 4.56 27.24 2.43
C ALA A 355 4.13 26.98 3.88
N SER A 356 3.19 26.06 4.10
CA SER A 356 2.69 25.66 5.42
C SER A 356 2.99 24.19 5.70
N GLY A 357 3.22 23.86 6.98
CA GLY A 357 3.33 22.48 7.45
C GLY A 357 2.02 21.83 7.88
N ALA A 358 0.88 22.42 7.47
CA ALA A 358 -0.44 21.91 7.80
C ALA A 358 -0.76 20.66 6.98
N CYS A 359 -1.58 19.78 7.55
CA CYS A 359 -2.14 18.64 6.86
C CYS A 359 -3.12 19.09 5.78
N ARG A 360 -3.08 18.40 4.64
CA ARG A 360 -3.98 18.63 3.52
C ARG A 360 -4.24 17.32 2.81
N GLU A 361 -5.45 17.17 2.29
CA GLU A 361 -5.77 16.08 1.39
C GLU A 361 -5.00 16.24 0.08
N VAL A 362 -4.55 15.10 -0.45
CA VAL A 362 -3.90 14.94 -1.73
C VAL A 362 -4.65 13.84 -2.47
N GLN A 363 -4.97 14.11 -3.73
CA GLN A 363 -5.53 13.13 -4.64
C GLN A 363 -4.58 12.94 -5.83
N ILE A 364 -4.33 11.68 -6.20
CA ILE A 364 -3.57 11.29 -7.38
C ILE A 364 -4.51 10.51 -8.30
N ASP A 365 -4.57 10.93 -9.56
CA ASP A 365 -5.33 10.24 -10.60
C ASP A 365 -4.62 8.93 -10.98
N LEU A 366 -5.35 7.82 -10.90
CA LEU A 366 -4.86 6.49 -11.25
C LEU A 366 -5.50 5.96 -12.54
N ALA A 367 -6.21 6.80 -13.31
CA ALA A 367 -6.74 6.43 -14.62
C ALA A 367 -5.72 5.75 -15.56
N PRO A 368 -4.40 6.10 -15.56
CA PRO A 368 -3.41 5.39 -16.37
C PRO A 368 -3.22 3.91 -16.03
N LEU A 369 -3.73 3.44 -14.89
CA LEU A 369 -3.60 2.07 -14.42
C LEU A 369 -4.86 1.22 -14.70
N VAL A 370 -5.97 1.83 -15.12
CA VAL A 370 -7.20 1.12 -15.46
C VAL A 370 -6.93 0.06 -16.52
N GLY A 371 -7.40 -1.17 -16.27
CA GLY A 371 -7.20 -2.33 -17.15
C GLY A 371 -5.85 -3.04 -16.95
N VAL A 372 -5.06 -2.66 -15.96
CA VAL A 372 -3.75 -3.27 -15.65
C VAL A 372 -3.84 -4.10 -14.36
N ASN A 373 -3.23 -5.28 -14.35
CA ASN A 373 -3.10 -6.12 -13.16
C ASN A 373 -1.65 -6.11 -12.64
N ASP A 374 -1.45 -6.66 -11.44
CA ASP A 374 -0.14 -6.74 -10.77
C ASP A 374 0.60 -5.39 -10.73
N VAL A 375 -0.12 -4.36 -10.27
CA VAL A 375 0.42 -3.00 -10.11
C VAL A 375 0.79 -2.78 -8.65
N ARG A 376 2.00 -2.28 -8.39
CA ARG A 376 2.38 -1.81 -7.04
C ARG A 376 2.56 -0.31 -7.04
N ILE A 377 2.10 0.35 -5.99
CA ILE A 377 2.31 1.79 -5.80
C ILE A 377 3.52 1.98 -4.90
N ARG A 378 4.57 2.57 -5.48
CA ARG A 378 5.75 3.03 -4.74
C ARG A 378 5.56 4.48 -4.33
N ILE A 379 5.69 4.74 -3.04
CA ILE A 379 5.65 6.09 -2.46
C ILE A 379 7.05 6.42 -1.95
N GLY A 380 7.68 7.40 -2.57
CA GLY A 380 9.03 7.85 -2.21
C GLY A 380 9.05 9.22 -1.54
N SER A 381 10.00 9.41 -0.63
CA SER A 381 10.21 10.72 -0.02
C SER A 381 10.55 11.78 -1.08
N GLY A 382 9.97 12.97 -0.94
CA GLY A 382 10.25 14.09 -1.85
C GLY A 382 11.68 14.64 -1.72
N SER A 383 12.34 14.36 -0.60
CA SER A 383 13.64 14.91 -0.22
C SER A 383 14.46 13.87 0.53
N SER A 384 15.76 13.79 0.22
CA SER A 384 16.73 12.96 0.94
C SER A 384 17.31 13.63 2.19
N VAL A 385 17.02 14.92 2.42
CA VAL A 385 17.64 15.71 3.51
C VAL A 385 16.65 16.22 4.54
N ALA A 386 15.35 16.15 4.26
CA ALA A 386 14.30 16.60 5.17
C ALA A 386 13.54 15.39 5.72
N ASP A 387 13.36 15.34 7.04
CA ASP A 387 12.83 14.20 7.81
C ASP A 387 11.47 14.49 8.47
N GLY A 388 10.68 15.37 7.85
CA GLY A 388 9.42 15.89 8.39
C GLY A 388 8.15 15.53 7.62
N THR A 389 8.26 14.88 6.46
CA THR A 389 7.10 14.50 5.64
C THR A 389 6.32 13.39 6.31
N ARG A 390 5.01 13.60 6.49
CA ARG A 390 4.08 12.57 6.97
C ARG A 390 2.94 12.38 5.99
N LEU A 391 2.54 11.14 5.84
CA LEU A 391 1.41 10.71 5.03
C LEU A 391 0.49 9.89 5.94
N ASP A 392 -0.80 10.16 5.85
CA ASP A 392 -1.85 9.51 6.62
C ASP A 392 -3.06 9.19 5.74
N ASP A 393 -4.00 8.40 6.25
CA ASP A 393 -5.27 8.05 5.58
C ASP A 393 -5.07 7.60 4.11
N LEU A 394 -4.17 6.64 3.88
CA LEU A 394 -3.89 6.17 2.53
C LEU A 394 -5.04 5.28 2.03
N VAL A 395 -5.74 5.76 1.01
CA VAL A 395 -6.83 5.04 0.35
C VAL A 395 -6.59 4.99 -1.14
N ILE A 396 -6.59 3.80 -1.72
CA ILE A 396 -6.65 3.54 -3.16
C ILE A 396 -8.04 2.95 -3.42
N GLU A 397 -8.89 3.74 -4.06
CA GLU A 397 -10.27 3.39 -4.35
C GLU A 397 -10.39 3.11 -5.85
N LEU A 398 -10.95 1.94 -6.17
CA LEU A 398 -11.45 1.64 -7.51
C LEU A 398 -12.92 2.02 -7.54
N ASP A 399 -13.34 2.64 -8.65
CA ASP A 399 -14.73 3.00 -8.90
C ASP A 399 -15.38 3.78 -7.75
N PRO A 400 -14.72 4.86 -7.24
CA PRO A 400 -15.28 5.66 -6.17
C PRO A 400 -16.62 6.28 -6.59
N PRO A 401 -17.50 6.62 -5.62
CA PRO A 401 -18.72 7.36 -5.92
C PRO A 401 -18.41 8.63 -6.69
N HIS A 402 -19.13 8.85 -7.78
CA HIS A 402 -19.00 10.03 -8.64
C HIS A 402 -20.36 10.69 -8.85
N GLY A 403 -20.33 11.91 -9.40
CA GLY A 403 -21.55 12.63 -9.73
C GLY A 403 -22.35 11.94 -10.85
N PRO A 404 -23.67 12.15 -10.94
CA PRO A 404 -24.51 11.54 -11.98
C PRO A 404 -24.14 11.97 -13.41
N CYS A 405 -23.36 13.05 -13.54
CA CYS A 405 -22.95 13.65 -14.80
C CYS A 405 -21.50 13.33 -15.19
N GLU A 406 -20.87 12.38 -14.49
CA GLU A 406 -19.49 11.95 -14.70
C GLU A 406 -19.49 10.46 -15.05
N SER A 407 -18.72 10.06 -16.05
CA SER A 407 -18.54 8.65 -16.39
C SER A 407 -17.63 7.97 -15.35
N GLY A 408 -17.92 6.72 -15.00
CA GLY A 408 -17.18 6.02 -13.95
C GLY A 408 -17.79 4.68 -13.55
N GLY A 409 -17.61 4.33 -12.27
CA GLY A 409 -18.10 3.10 -11.67
C GLY A 409 -19.61 3.03 -11.59
N VAL A 410 -20.16 1.91 -11.11
CA VAL A 410 -21.63 1.79 -10.94
C VAL A 410 -22.18 2.61 -9.76
N VAL A 411 -21.31 3.23 -8.96
CA VAL A 411 -21.69 3.92 -7.73
C VAL A 411 -21.77 5.43 -7.99
N VAL A 412 -22.99 5.97 -7.88
CA VAL A 412 -23.26 7.41 -8.01
C VAL A 412 -23.57 8.00 -6.63
N ASP A 413 -23.10 9.23 -6.39
CA ASP A 413 -23.27 9.92 -5.10
C ASP A 413 -24.69 10.44 -4.83
N ASP A 414 -25.55 10.46 -5.85
CA ASP A 414 -27.01 10.64 -5.75
C ASP A 414 -27.74 9.29 -5.87
N PRO A 415 -28.20 8.70 -4.75
CA PRO A 415 -28.84 7.38 -4.77
C PRO A 415 -30.22 7.38 -5.44
N ALA A 416 -30.91 8.53 -5.52
CA ALA A 416 -32.21 8.61 -6.17
C ALA A 416 -32.05 8.58 -7.69
N ILE A 417 -31.09 9.36 -8.22
CA ILE A 417 -30.72 9.32 -9.64
C ILE A 417 -30.18 7.94 -9.99
N GLY A 418 -29.27 7.40 -9.18
CA GLY A 418 -28.74 6.05 -9.35
C GLY A 418 -29.86 5.01 -9.49
N GLN A 419 -30.77 4.92 -8.51
CA GLN A 419 -31.89 3.96 -8.55
C GLN A 419 -32.81 4.12 -9.76
N CYS A 420 -33.08 5.36 -10.18
CA CYS A 420 -33.89 5.61 -11.37
C CYS A 420 -33.19 5.12 -12.64
N THR A 421 -31.93 5.50 -12.87
CA THR A 421 -31.14 5.10 -14.04
C THR A 421 -30.99 3.58 -14.11
N CYS A 422 -30.73 2.94 -12.96
CA CYS A 422 -30.68 1.47 -12.84
C CYS A 422 -32.01 0.79 -13.23
N GLY A 423 -33.14 1.46 -12.99
CA GLY A 423 -34.47 0.97 -13.37
C GLY A 423 -34.77 1.07 -14.86
N VAL A 424 -34.02 1.91 -15.59
CA VAL A 424 -34.11 2.05 -17.05
C VAL A 424 -33.14 1.07 -17.73
N ASP A 425 -31.90 1.01 -17.28
CA ASP A 425 -30.87 0.11 -17.81
C ASP A 425 -30.05 -0.55 -16.67
N GLU A 426 -30.07 -1.88 -16.64
CA GLU A 426 -29.33 -2.69 -15.66
C GLU A 426 -27.81 -2.59 -15.86
N TYR A 427 -27.34 -2.24 -17.07
CA TYR A 427 -25.93 -2.02 -17.34
C TYR A 427 -25.33 -0.94 -16.42
N CYS A 428 -26.06 0.16 -16.20
CA CYS A 428 -25.63 1.29 -15.37
C CYS A 428 -25.41 0.93 -13.89
N CYS A 429 -25.94 -0.21 -13.44
CA CYS A 429 -25.84 -0.67 -12.05
C CYS A 429 -24.91 -1.87 -11.86
N SER A 430 -24.58 -2.57 -12.94
CA SER A 430 -23.88 -3.86 -12.89
C SER A 430 -22.56 -3.88 -13.64
N VAL A 431 -22.33 -2.95 -14.56
CA VAL A 431 -21.14 -2.92 -15.40
C VAL A 431 -20.38 -1.60 -15.25
N ALA A 432 -20.97 -0.47 -15.67
CA ALA A 432 -20.31 0.83 -15.63
C ALA A 432 -21.32 1.96 -15.79
N TRP A 433 -20.94 3.17 -15.39
CA TRP A 433 -21.67 4.40 -15.67
C TRP A 433 -21.03 5.14 -16.84
N ASP A 434 -21.61 5.03 -18.03
CA ASP A 434 -21.09 5.62 -19.26
C ASP A 434 -21.95 6.78 -19.79
N GLU A 435 -21.64 7.24 -21.01
CA GLU A 435 -22.34 8.36 -21.66
C GLU A 435 -23.85 8.10 -21.85
N LEU A 436 -24.24 6.83 -22.02
CA LEU A 436 -25.65 6.45 -22.11
C LEU A 436 -26.31 6.54 -20.72
N CYS A 437 -25.63 6.09 -19.66
CA CYS A 437 -26.10 6.23 -18.28
C CYS A 437 -26.29 7.71 -17.89
N ILE A 438 -25.35 8.60 -18.26
CA ILE A 438 -25.49 10.04 -18.05
C ILE A 438 -26.67 10.60 -18.84
N THR A 439 -26.88 10.15 -20.09
CA THR A 439 -28.01 10.60 -20.90
C THR A 439 -29.36 10.17 -20.31
N ILE A 440 -29.47 8.92 -19.86
CA ILE A 440 -30.65 8.42 -19.13
C ILE A 440 -30.86 9.23 -17.86
N ALA A 441 -29.79 9.46 -17.07
CA ALA A 441 -29.85 10.26 -15.85
C ALA A 441 -30.41 11.66 -16.13
N THR A 442 -29.95 12.30 -17.20
CA THR A 442 -30.34 13.66 -17.61
C THR A 442 -31.78 13.73 -18.11
N LEU A 443 -32.18 12.85 -19.04
CA LEU A 443 -33.44 12.96 -19.77
C LEU A 443 -34.62 12.26 -19.10
N ILE A 444 -34.37 11.16 -18.39
CA ILE A 444 -35.42 10.31 -17.82
C ILE A 444 -35.49 10.49 -16.30
N CYS A 445 -34.33 10.63 -15.65
CA CYS A 445 -34.23 10.68 -14.20
C CYS A 445 -34.03 12.09 -13.62
N GLU A 446 -34.08 13.12 -14.46
CA GLU A 446 -34.06 14.54 -14.06
C GLU A 446 -32.77 14.96 -13.32
N ALA A 447 -31.63 14.32 -13.61
CA ALA A 447 -30.33 14.79 -13.14
C ALA A 447 -29.98 16.15 -13.78
N ASP A 448 -29.49 17.10 -13.00
CA ASP A 448 -29.10 18.44 -13.45
C ASP A 448 -27.71 18.43 -14.12
N CYS A 449 -27.60 17.72 -15.24
CA CYS A 449 -26.36 17.62 -16.01
C CYS A 449 -26.23 18.75 -17.04
N PRO A 450 -25.02 19.30 -17.23
CA PRO A 450 -24.80 20.45 -18.12
C PRO A 450 -24.96 20.11 -19.61
N SER A 451 -24.95 18.82 -19.97
CA SER A 451 -24.99 18.34 -21.35
C SER A 451 -25.59 16.94 -21.44
N ILE A 452 -26.05 16.58 -22.64
CA ILE A 452 -26.48 15.21 -23.01
C ILE A 452 -25.33 14.59 -23.80
N PRO A 453 -24.54 13.67 -23.24
CA PRO A 453 -23.29 13.26 -23.88
C PRO A 453 -23.43 12.42 -25.15
N THR A 454 -24.59 11.79 -25.39
CA THR A 454 -24.87 11.16 -26.70
C THR A 454 -25.05 12.18 -27.82
N CYS A 455 -25.26 13.46 -27.51
CA CYS A 455 -25.26 14.53 -28.49
C CYS A 455 -23.84 14.98 -28.86
N GLY A 456 -23.56 15.11 -30.15
CA GLY A 456 -22.22 15.39 -30.67
C GLY A 456 -21.41 14.13 -31.00
N THR A 457 -22.04 12.96 -31.02
CA THR A 457 -21.38 11.66 -31.25
C THR A 457 -21.31 11.28 -32.73
N GLU A 458 -22.35 10.65 -33.28
CA GLU A 458 -22.34 10.04 -34.62
C GLU A 458 -23.39 10.64 -35.55
N GLY A 459 -23.09 10.67 -36.85
CA GLY A 459 -24.09 10.87 -37.90
C GLY A 459 -24.63 12.30 -38.07
N SER A 460 -25.22 12.55 -39.24
CA SER A 460 -26.03 13.75 -39.44
C SER A 460 -27.35 13.60 -38.71
N CYS A 461 -27.86 14.68 -38.11
CA CYS A 461 -29.18 14.70 -37.49
C CYS A 461 -30.32 14.45 -38.49
N GLU A 462 -30.03 14.60 -39.79
CA GLU A 462 -30.97 14.42 -40.90
C GLU A 462 -31.02 12.97 -41.42
N VAL A 463 -30.18 12.06 -40.89
CA VAL A 463 -30.07 10.68 -41.37
C VAL A 463 -30.27 9.71 -40.23
N ALA A 464 -31.24 8.81 -40.37
CA ALA A 464 -31.50 7.77 -39.39
C ALA A 464 -30.34 6.75 -39.31
N HIS A 465 -30.02 6.31 -38.09
CA HIS A 465 -28.99 5.32 -37.80
C HIS A 465 -29.29 4.53 -36.51
N ASP A 466 -28.53 3.45 -36.30
CA ASP A 466 -28.80 2.49 -35.22
C ASP A 466 -28.32 2.98 -33.83
N GLY A 467 -27.42 3.97 -33.76
CA GLY A 467 -26.94 4.57 -32.50
C GLY A 467 -27.77 5.78 -32.01
N PRO A 468 -27.69 6.15 -30.72
CA PRO A 468 -28.38 7.31 -30.16
C PRO A 468 -27.67 8.64 -30.48
N GLY A 469 -28.45 9.73 -30.46
CA GLY A 469 -27.96 11.09 -30.66
C GLY A 469 -27.55 11.39 -32.11
N CYS A 470 -27.08 12.61 -32.37
CA CYS A 470 -26.53 13.01 -33.65
C CYS A 470 -25.36 14.02 -33.49
N ALA A 471 -24.64 14.35 -34.56
CA ALA A 471 -23.43 15.20 -34.49
C ALA A 471 -23.66 16.68 -34.12
N ASP A 472 -24.84 17.26 -34.40
CA ASP A 472 -25.15 18.63 -33.98
C ASP A 472 -25.69 18.62 -32.55
N VAL A 473 -24.89 19.11 -31.61
CA VAL A 473 -25.20 19.11 -30.16
C VAL A 473 -26.46 19.92 -29.85
N GLU A 474 -26.63 21.09 -30.46
CA GLU A 474 -27.77 21.95 -30.17
C GLU A 474 -29.04 21.34 -30.74
N CYS A 475 -28.99 20.88 -31.99
CA CYS A 475 -30.11 20.18 -32.60
C CYS A 475 -30.51 18.93 -31.81
N CYS A 476 -29.53 18.06 -31.56
CA CYS A 476 -29.72 16.83 -30.81
C CYS A 476 -30.39 17.11 -29.47
N SER A 477 -29.88 18.08 -28.69
CA SER A 477 -30.44 18.39 -27.37
C SER A 477 -31.93 18.77 -27.41
N ARG A 478 -32.37 19.47 -28.47
CA ARG A 478 -33.77 19.83 -28.66
C ARG A 478 -34.62 18.62 -29.07
N VAL A 479 -34.08 17.74 -29.93
CA VAL A 479 -34.75 16.48 -30.31
C VAL A 479 -34.87 15.55 -29.10
N CYS A 480 -33.82 15.38 -28.31
CA CYS A 480 -33.85 14.57 -27.08
C CYS A 480 -34.89 15.07 -26.07
N ALA A 481 -35.04 16.39 -25.94
CA ALA A 481 -36.03 16.99 -25.05
C ALA A 481 -37.48 16.77 -25.54
N ALA A 482 -37.66 16.60 -26.85
CA ALA A 482 -38.95 16.25 -27.44
C ALA A 482 -39.24 14.74 -27.34
N ASP A 483 -38.24 13.90 -27.59
CA ASP A 483 -38.32 12.45 -27.46
C ASP A 483 -37.00 11.84 -26.95
N PRO A 484 -36.93 11.42 -25.67
CA PRO A 484 -35.75 10.78 -25.11
C PRO A 484 -35.30 9.52 -25.85
N TYR A 485 -36.19 8.82 -26.56
CA TYR A 485 -35.86 7.63 -27.35
C TYR A 485 -34.69 7.89 -28.31
N CYS A 486 -34.66 9.09 -28.92
CA CYS A 486 -33.64 9.49 -29.88
C CYS A 486 -32.22 9.52 -29.32
N CYS A 487 -32.08 9.62 -28.00
CA CYS A 487 -30.81 9.82 -27.32
C CYS A 487 -30.49 8.71 -26.31
N VAL A 488 -31.43 7.77 -26.10
CA VAL A 488 -31.24 6.59 -25.23
C VAL A 488 -31.37 5.26 -25.96
N VAL A 489 -31.99 5.21 -27.14
CA VAL A 489 -32.16 3.96 -27.91
C VAL A 489 -31.49 4.07 -29.28
N ALA A 490 -32.02 4.92 -30.16
CA ALA A 490 -31.54 5.05 -31.53
C ALA A 490 -32.04 6.34 -32.17
N TRP A 491 -31.26 6.88 -33.10
CA TRP A 491 -31.65 8.00 -33.94
C TRP A 491 -32.38 7.50 -35.20
N ASP A 492 -33.67 7.19 -35.09
CA ASP A 492 -34.44 6.61 -36.19
C ASP A 492 -35.21 7.65 -37.03
N HIS A 493 -36.08 7.18 -37.94
CA HIS A 493 -36.84 8.08 -38.83
C HIS A 493 -37.71 9.11 -38.08
N PRO A 494 -38.47 8.73 -37.02
CA PRO A 494 -39.08 9.69 -36.11
C PRO A 494 -38.12 10.78 -35.59
N CYS A 495 -36.89 10.43 -35.18
CA CYS A 495 -35.90 11.39 -34.70
C CYS A 495 -35.50 12.41 -35.78
N VAL A 496 -35.32 11.95 -37.02
CA VAL A 496 -35.07 12.82 -38.19
C VAL A 496 -36.24 13.79 -38.43
N VAL A 497 -37.48 13.31 -38.36
CA VAL A 497 -38.67 14.17 -38.54
C VAL A 497 -38.76 15.24 -37.44
N ILE A 498 -38.44 14.88 -36.20
CA ILE A 498 -38.37 15.86 -35.09
C ILE A 498 -37.23 16.86 -35.34
N SER A 499 -36.07 16.38 -35.81
CA SER A 499 -34.92 17.21 -36.16
C SER A 499 -35.25 18.25 -37.23
N GLU A 500 -35.86 17.83 -38.35
CA GLU A 500 -36.30 18.72 -39.44
C GLU A 500 -37.18 19.86 -38.92
N SER A 501 -38.13 19.55 -38.03
CA SER A 501 -39.08 20.52 -37.49
C SER A 501 -38.53 21.42 -36.37
N THR A 502 -37.51 20.97 -35.62
CA THR A 502 -37.08 21.61 -34.36
C THR A 502 -35.71 22.28 -34.48
N CYS A 503 -34.83 21.69 -35.27
CA CYS A 503 -33.47 22.17 -35.46
C CYS A 503 -33.34 23.11 -36.64
N GLY A 504 -34.25 23.00 -37.61
CA GLY A 504 -34.08 23.66 -38.88
C GLY A 504 -32.85 23.11 -39.57
N GLY A 505 -32.94 21.85 -40.04
CA GLY A 505 -32.29 21.57 -41.31
C GLY A 505 -32.74 22.66 -42.30
N PRO A 506 -31.87 23.13 -43.20
CA PRO A 506 -32.17 24.25 -44.08
C PRO A 506 -33.48 23.98 -44.81
N ASN A 507 -34.57 24.63 -44.39
CA ASN A 507 -35.92 24.29 -44.81
C ASN A 507 -36.11 24.74 -46.25
N PRO A 508 -36.21 23.84 -47.23
CA PRO A 508 -36.34 24.24 -48.62
C PRO A 508 -37.74 24.79 -48.95
N ASP A 509 -38.71 24.65 -48.03
CA ASP A 509 -39.96 25.43 -48.02
C ASP A 509 -39.67 26.83 -47.45
N LEU A 510 -39.12 27.66 -48.32
CA LEU A 510 -38.68 29.01 -48.02
C LEU A 510 -39.85 29.96 -47.77
N ASN A 511 -41.06 29.60 -48.20
CA ASN A 511 -42.26 30.43 -48.08
C ASN A 511 -43.18 29.98 -46.92
N GLY A 512 -42.97 28.78 -46.38
CA GLY A 512 -43.62 28.24 -45.19
C GLY A 512 -45.04 27.71 -45.44
N ASP A 513 -45.41 27.35 -46.66
CA ASP A 513 -46.74 26.84 -47.00
C ASP A 513 -46.86 25.31 -46.94
N GLY A 514 -45.77 24.63 -46.60
CA GLY A 514 -45.69 23.19 -46.37
C GLY A 514 -45.45 22.37 -47.63
N VAL A 515 -45.11 22.99 -48.76
CA VAL A 515 -44.78 22.32 -50.04
C VAL A 515 -43.55 22.98 -50.63
N VAL A 516 -42.59 22.20 -51.15
CA VAL A 516 -41.43 22.76 -51.86
C VAL A 516 -41.73 22.85 -53.34
N ASP A 517 -42.03 24.04 -53.83
CA ASP A 517 -42.44 24.26 -55.22
C ASP A 517 -41.83 25.50 -55.90
N GLY A 518 -42.49 25.97 -56.95
CA GLY A 518 -42.06 27.17 -57.69
C GLY A 518 -42.05 28.45 -56.86
N GLY A 519 -42.80 28.51 -55.76
CA GLY A 519 -42.78 29.59 -54.78
C GLY A 519 -41.43 29.69 -54.10
N ASP A 520 -40.92 28.58 -53.60
CA ASP A 520 -39.63 28.51 -52.89
C ASP A 520 -38.47 28.72 -53.83
N LEU A 521 -38.50 28.07 -55.00
CA LEU A 521 -37.51 28.33 -56.04
C LEU A 521 -37.46 29.80 -56.43
N GLY A 522 -38.62 30.48 -56.45
CA GLY A 522 -38.70 31.91 -56.69
C GLY A 522 -37.96 32.74 -55.63
N LEU A 523 -38.07 32.34 -54.35
CA LEU A 523 -37.37 32.98 -53.24
C LEU A 523 -35.86 32.73 -53.28
N LEU A 524 -35.44 31.49 -53.53
CA LEU A 524 -34.02 31.15 -53.65
C LEU A 524 -33.34 31.89 -54.81
N LEU A 525 -34.00 31.95 -55.97
CA LEU A 525 -33.51 32.70 -57.13
C LEU A 525 -33.52 34.22 -56.91
N ALA A 526 -34.43 34.74 -56.09
CA ALA A 526 -34.44 36.17 -55.73
C ALA A 526 -33.21 36.54 -54.89
N GLY A 527 -32.68 35.60 -54.10
CA GLY A 527 -31.47 35.75 -53.31
C GLY A 527 -30.18 35.32 -54.01
N TRP A 528 -30.21 34.96 -55.29
CA TRP A 528 -29.06 34.36 -55.97
C TRP A 528 -27.79 35.23 -55.93
N GLY A 529 -26.68 34.65 -55.48
CA GLY A 529 -25.39 35.31 -55.30
C GLY A 529 -25.32 36.22 -54.07
N SER A 530 -26.33 36.20 -53.20
CA SER A 530 -26.31 36.88 -51.90
C SER A 530 -25.64 36.02 -50.83
N ARG A 531 -25.56 36.56 -49.61
CA ARG A 531 -25.13 35.84 -48.40
C ARG A 531 -26.26 35.78 -47.38
N ASP A 532 -27.50 35.70 -47.86
CA ASP A 532 -28.67 35.63 -47.00
C ASP A 532 -28.70 34.24 -46.33
N PRO A 533 -28.50 34.15 -45.00
CA PRO A 533 -28.45 32.87 -44.30
C PRO A 533 -29.77 32.10 -44.37
N ALA A 534 -30.89 32.78 -44.66
CA ALA A 534 -32.19 32.12 -44.79
C ALA A 534 -32.37 31.40 -46.14
N LEU A 535 -31.51 31.67 -47.12
CA LEU A 535 -31.54 31.09 -48.47
C LEU A 535 -30.29 30.25 -48.78
N ASP A 536 -29.30 30.27 -47.88
CA ASP A 536 -28.06 29.50 -47.88
C ASP A 536 -28.33 28.14 -47.24
N LEU A 537 -28.93 27.25 -48.04
CA LEU A 537 -29.35 25.93 -47.64
C LEU A 537 -28.18 24.95 -47.47
N ASP A 538 -27.01 25.19 -48.08
CA ASP A 538 -25.84 24.32 -47.86
C ASP A 538 -24.81 24.90 -46.87
N GLY A 539 -25.00 26.14 -46.44
CA GLY A 539 -24.21 26.81 -45.41
C GLY A 539 -22.81 27.23 -45.90
N ASP A 540 -22.56 27.29 -47.21
CA ASP A 540 -21.26 27.69 -47.77
C ASP A 540 -20.99 29.20 -47.69
N GLY A 541 -21.99 29.97 -47.26
CA GLY A 541 -21.97 31.42 -47.13
C GLY A 541 -22.42 32.16 -48.39
N ASN A 542 -22.87 31.47 -49.45
CA ASN A 542 -23.39 32.07 -50.68
C ASN A 542 -24.60 31.31 -51.24
N VAL A 543 -25.67 32.03 -51.55
CA VAL A 543 -26.85 31.45 -52.22
C VAL A 543 -26.53 31.17 -53.70
N GLY A 544 -26.51 29.91 -54.10
CA GLY A 544 -26.12 29.48 -55.43
C GLY A 544 -26.49 28.04 -55.77
N GLY A 545 -25.58 27.38 -56.50
CA GLY A 545 -25.87 26.11 -57.16
C GLY A 545 -26.03 24.93 -56.21
N GLY A 546 -25.39 24.97 -55.04
CA GLY A 546 -25.53 23.93 -54.02
C GLY A 546 -26.87 24.02 -53.30
N ASP A 547 -27.31 25.23 -52.94
CA ASP A 547 -28.63 25.48 -52.33
C ASP A 547 -29.78 25.10 -53.27
N LEU A 548 -29.65 25.43 -54.56
CA LEU A 548 -30.62 24.99 -55.56
C LEU A 548 -30.68 23.46 -55.67
N GLY A 549 -29.54 22.79 -55.52
CA GLY A 549 -29.47 21.33 -55.50
C GLY A 549 -30.29 20.73 -54.35
N LEU A 550 -30.18 21.32 -53.15
CA LEU A 550 -30.93 20.91 -51.96
C LEU A 550 -32.43 21.21 -52.11
N LEU A 551 -32.79 22.38 -52.62
CA LEU A 551 -34.21 22.73 -52.87
C LEU A 551 -34.86 21.80 -53.88
N LEU A 552 -34.19 21.50 -55.00
CA LEU A 552 -34.72 20.58 -56.01
C LEU A 552 -34.78 19.13 -55.52
N ALA A 553 -33.89 18.73 -54.60
CA ALA A 553 -33.92 17.40 -53.99
C ALA A 553 -35.17 17.20 -53.10
N ALA A 554 -35.68 18.27 -52.51
CA ALA A 554 -36.88 18.29 -51.68
C ALA A 554 -38.18 18.61 -52.46
N TRP A 555 -38.12 18.73 -53.80
CA TRP A 555 -39.26 19.14 -54.62
C TRP A 555 -40.45 18.19 -54.56
N GLY A 556 -41.63 18.70 -54.20
CA GLY A 556 -42.86 17.89 -54.20
C GLY A 556 -43.95 18.38 -53.26
#